data_AF-A0A5F5Y0R2-F1
#
_entry.id   AF-A0A5F5Y0R2-F1
#
_cell.length_a   1.000
_cell.length_b   1.000
_cell.length_c   1.000
_cell.angle_alpha   90.00
_cell.angle_beta   90.00
_cell.angle_gamma   90.00
#
_symmetry.space_group_name_H-M   'P 1'
#
loop_
_entity.id
_entity.type
_entity.pdbx_description
1 polymer ?
#
loop_
_entity_poly.entity_id
_entity_poly.type
_entity_poly.pdbx_seq_one_letter_code
_entity_poly.pdbx_strand_id
1 'polypeptide(L)'
;VSAASSSSRVRAVGLARGPASSLAIAPLRLGDRAPRDCSPEGPCPRCGPPLSASGPRVFVQRCGWKGCRRSQPALQSSPQRVSRSDSRSPGFSGRQLKPQFFPKTRFAPSEKLPVPRWRHITYDFLATEDINRDRIQDVLFLYKNSNSSNNSNLSCADEGFSSPCTFVAAVSGANGSVLWERPAAQDGALVQCAVPQPQGGRTSSACILVGRPSSFVAVDVFTGETLWSHPSSFGGNASILSSLLRLPDVDADGAPDLLVLTQEEKEVSGYIYSGSTGHQIGHRGSLGVGGTSGSLLHVTRMGAHYILFPCASSLCGRSVKGLHETVTGRGSPLKRDPLWEGMLNATTHGLLWRSPGAIRYLMTVPGKVGEDLLLVSSEACVLLDGQELAPRWIFSAARVLRRPILGYYKPDTLAVVIENGTGIDRQILLLDLSTGAVLWNQALPGLPGDPQSASLPTADHRSAFFFWGLHELMGTNQTVQEPGDTQHSLYMFHPTVPGVLLELANISANIVAFQAVLFEPSRHAAYVLLTGPTRQDAPGVVSVAKHKVRDLVPSSRVVRLAEGGPDSDEAVRDRFSRLRYRSEA
;
A
#
# COMPACT_ATOMS: atom_id res chain seq x y z
N VAL A 1 -11.93 -8.27 52.97
CA VAL A 1 -11.37 -9.05 54.09
C VAL A 1 -11.71 -10.52 53.85
N SER A 2 -10.66 -11.33 53.73
CA SER A 2 -10.58 -12.78 53.89
C SER A 2 -11.23 -13.72 52.86
N ALA A 3 -10.31 -14.41 52.18
CA ALA A 3 -10.48 -15.56 51.30
C ALA A 3 -10.61 -16.89 52.08
N ALA A 4 -11.15 -17.91 51.42
CA ALA A 4 -11.06 -19.34 51.76
C ALA A 4 -10.74 -20.07 50.44
N SER A 5 -9.49 -20.53 50.25
CA SER A 5 -8.94 -21.85 50.60
C SER A 5 -9.25 -22.95 49.58
N SER A 6 -8.21 -23.44 48.89
CA SER A 6 -7.70 -24.79 49.11
C SER A 6 -6.49 -25.05 48.21
N SER A 7 -5.38 -25.41 48.87
CA SER A 7 -4.15 -25.92 48.30
C SER A 7 -4.16 -27.44 48.51
N SER A 8 -3.77 -28.22 47.51
CA SER A 8 -3.28 -29.57 47.70
C SER A 8 -1.96 -29.72 46.94
N ARG A 9 -0.92 -30.11 47.67
CA ARG A 9 0.45 -30.31 47.21
C ARG A 9 0.86 -31.76 47.50
N VAL A 10 1.47 -32.37 46.49
CA VAL A 10 2.53 -33.40 46.50
C VAL A 10 2.18 -34.83 46.93
N ARG A 11 2.36 -35.75 45.97
CA ARG A 11 3.21 -36.94 46.15
C ARG A 11 4.13 -37.11 44.94
N ALA A 12 5.42 -37.23 45.24
CA ALA A 12 6.47 -37.58 44.29
C ALA A 12 6.62 -39.11 44.24
N VAL A 13 6.81 -39.66 43.04
CA VAL A 13 7.50 -40.94 42.80
C VAL A 13 8.36 -40.74 41.57
N GLY A 14 9.66 -41.00 41.71
CA GLY A 14 10.65 -40.89 40.64
C GLY A 14 11.04 -42.24 40.03
N LEU A 15 11.77 -42.11 38.92
CA LEU A 15 12.65 -43.07 38.22
C LEU A 15 12.00 -44.11 37.30
N ALA A 16 12.20 -43.95 35.98
CA ALA A 16 13.23 -44.69 35.25
C ALA A 16 13.41 -44.19 33.80
N ARG A 17 14.65 -44.33 33.32
CA ARG A 17 15.24 -43.90 32.03
C ARG A 17 14.89 -44.87 30.88
N GLY A 18 14.88 -44.38 29.63
CA GLY A 18 15.10 -45.20 28.42
C GLY A 18 14.38 -44.68 27.16
N PRO A 19 14.90 -44.93 25.93
CA PRO A 19 15.43 -43.84 25.11
C PRO A 19 14.69 -43.55 23.80
N ALA A 20 15.09 -42.41 23.22
CA ALA A 20 14.72 -41.87 21.92
C ALA A 20 15.08 -42.82 20.76
N SER A 21 14.16 -42.94 19.81
CA SER A 21 14.39 -43.60 18.52
C SER A 21 14.71 -42.55 17.45
N SER A 22 16.00 -42.48 17.11
CA SER A 22 16.54 -41.83 15.92
C SER A 22 16.49 -42.82 14.75
N LEU A 23 15.81 -42.47 13.66
CA LEU A 23 15.93 -43.16 12.37
C LEU A 23 16.77 -42.29 11.44
N ALA A 24 18.08 -42.59 11.42
CA ALA A 24 19.01 -42.16 10.40
C ALA A 24 19.23 -43.34 9.45
N ILE A 25 18.96 -43.13 8.15
CA ILE A 25 19.34 -44.07 7.09
C ILE A 25 20.58 -43.52 6.39
N ALA A 26 21.58 -44.39 6.28
CA ALA A 26 22.94 -44.16 5.80
C ALA A 26 23.02 -43.96 4.26
N PRO A 27 24.16 -43.44 3.74
CA PRO A 27 24.31 -43.03 2.36
C PRO A 27 24.83 -44.16 1.46
N LEU A 28 24.43 -44.14 0.18
CA LEU A 28 25.05 -44.93 -0.88
C LEU A 28 25.84 -44.01 -1.83
N ARG A 29 27.15 -44.23 -1.91
CA ARG A 29 28.02 -43.79 -3.01
C ARG A 29 28.40 -45.03 -3.83
N LEU A 30 28.24 -44.98 -5.15
CA LEU A 30 29.32 -45.10 -6.15
C LEU A 30 28.71 -45.08 -7.56
N GLY A 31 29.34 -44.35 -8.48
CA GLY A 31 29.02 -44.43 -9.90
C GLY A 31 29.53 -43.26 -10.74
N ASP A 32 30.86 -43.11 -10.82
CA ASP A 32 31.54 -42.26 -11.80
C ASP A 32 31.23 -42.70 -13.24
N ARG A 33 30.91 -41.74 -14.11
CA ARG A 33 31.42 -41.65 -15.50
C ARG A 33 31.00 -40.32 -16.14
N ALA A 34 31.99 -39.52 -16.50
CA ALA A 34 31.89 -38.38 -17.43
C ALA A 34 32.36 -38.81 -18.84
N PRO A 35 32.52 -37.90 -19.81
CA PRO A 35 31.51 -37.51 -20.82
C PRO A 35 31.96 -37.89 -22.24
N ARG A 36 31.07 -37.83 -23.25
CA ARG A 36 31.48 -37.79 -24.68
C ARG A 36 30.42 -37.16 -25.58
N ASP A 37 30.97 -36.46 -26.57
CA ASP A 37 30.44 -35.57 -27.59
C ASP A 37 29.62 -36.20 -28.75
N CYS A 38 28.91 -35.29 -29.44
CA CYS A 38 28.58 -35.23 -30.88
C CYS A 38 27.47 -36.11 -31.51
N SER A 39 26.58 -35.41 -32.23
CA SER A 39 25.55 -35.81 -33.24
C SER A 39 26.16 -36.53 -34.48
N PRO A 40 25.43 -37.03 -35.55
CA PRO A 40 24.18 -36.54 -36.18
C PRO A 40 23.23 -37.57 -36.89
N GLU A 41 22.22 -37.04 -37.64
CA GLU A 41 21.34 -37.64 -38.69
C GLU A 41 20.11 -38.46 -38.22
N GLY A 42 18.84 -38.00 -38.35
CA GLY A 42 17.94 -37.88 -39.54
C GLY A 42 16.65 -38.73 -39.29
N PRO A 43 15.53 -38.73 -40.08
CA PRO A 43 14.94 -37.77 -41.03
C PRO A 43 13.45 -37.37 -40.72
N CYS A 44 12.92 -36.36 -41.43
CA CYS A 44 11.50 -35.95 -41.44
C CYS A 44 10.62 -36.83 -42.36
N PRO A 45 9.28 -36.95 -42.15
CA PRO A 45 8.36 -37.40 -43.16
C PRO A 45 7.72 -36.25 -43.96
N ARG A 46 7.61 -36.48 -45.28
CA ARG A 46 6.95 -35.62 -46.28
C ARG A 46 5.43 -35.76 -46.22
N CYS A 47 4.73 -34.64 -46.47
CA CYS A 47 3.37 -34.58 -46.99
C CYS A 47 3.38 -34.36 -48.51
N GLY A 48 2.32 -34.78 -49.20
CA GLY A 48 1.88 -34.26 -50.50
C GLY A 48 0.46 -34.74 -50.80
N PRO A 49 -0.22 -34.26 -51.86
CA PRO A 49 -0.20 -32.93 -52.51
C PRO A 49 -1.60 -32.24 -52.53
N PRO A 50 -1.77 -31.03 -53.12
CA PRO A 50 -3.03 -30.28 -53.11
C PRO A 50 -3.65 -29.98 -54.50
N LEU A 51 -4.95 -29.64 -54.49
CA LEU A 51 -5.76 -28.90 -55.50
C LEU A 51 -6.78 -28.08 -54.68
N SER A 52 -7.21 -26.83 -54.93
CA SER A 52 -6.95 -25.73 -55.88
C SER A 52 -7.60 -24.48 -55.25
N ALA A 53 -6.87 -23.40 -54.97
CA ALA A 53 -6.92 -22.08 -55.63
C ALA A 53 -8.17 -21.17 -55.38
N SER A 54 -7.96 -20.10 -54.60
CA SER A 54 -8.34 -18.70 -54.91
C SER A 54 -7.52 -17.72 -54.05
N GLY A 55 -6.81 -16.77 -54.70
CA GLY A 55 -5.92 -15.75 -54.07
C GLY A 55 -6.51 -14.32 -54.14
N PRO A 56 -5.72 -13.21 -54.06
CA PRO A 56 -4.25 -13.05 -53.95
C PRO A 56 -3.79 -12.28 -52.67
N ARG A 57 -2.82 -12.77 -51.89
CA ARG A 57 -1.34 -12.59 -51.91
C ARG A 57 -0.78 -11.18 -51.63
N VAL A 58 -0.04 -11.11 -50.52
CA VAL A 58 1.05 -10.15 -50.25
C VAL A 58 2.38 -10.92 -50.14
N PHE A 59 3.47 -10.19 -50.39
CA PHE A 59 4.87 -10.40 -50.00
C PHE A 59 5.83 -11.18 -50.90
N VAL A 60 6.88 -10.46 -51.30
CA VAL A 60 8.21 -10.98 -51.65
C VAL A 60 9.17 -10.53 -50.55
N GLN A 61 9.97 -11.47 -50.08
CA GLN A 61 11.10 -11.31 -49.17
C GLN A 61 12.38 -11.59 -49.96
N ARG A 62 13.49 -10.87 -49.68
CA ARG A 62 14.85 -11.31 -50.02
C ARG A 62 15.84 -10.92 -48.92
N CYS A 63 16.77 -11.83 -48.68
CA CYS A 63 17.73 -11.88 -47.58
C CYS A 63 19.06 -11.17 -47.86
N GLY A 64 19.70 -10.67 -46.79
CA GLY A 64 21.07 -11.02 -46.38
C GLY A 64 22.22 -10.06 -46.74
N TRP A 65 23.01 -9.66 -45.73
CA TRP A 65 24.48 -9.92 -45.63
C TRP A 65 25.14 -9.34 -44.36
N LYS A 66 26.35 -9.86 -44.08
CA LYS A 66 27.22 -9.76 -42.89
C LYS A 66 27.83 -8.37 -42.61
N GLY A 67 28.35 -8.19 -41.40
CA GLY A 67 28.84 -6.93 -40.83
C GLY A 67 30.27 -6.47 -41.18
N CYS A 68 30.62 -5.28 -40.67
CA CYS A 68 31.98 -4.78 -40.42
C CYS A 68 31.96 -3.48 -39.60
N ARG A 69 33.00 -3.29 -38.78
CA ARG A 69 33.35 -2.06 -38.03
C ARG A 69 33.74 -0.90 -38.96
N ARG A 70 33.47 0.34 -38.53
CA ARG A 70 34.28 1.60 -38.67
C ARG A 70 33.38 2.77 -38.19
N SER A 71 33.61 3.41 -37.04
CA SER A 71 34.52 4.55 -36.77
C SER A 71 34.22 5.86 -37.54
N GLN A 72 33.54 6.80 -36.84
CA GLN A 72 33.69 8.28 -36.86
C GLN A 72 33.40 9.08 -38.15
N PRO A 73 33.24 10.43 -38.13
CA PRO A 73 33.49 11.39 -37.03
C PRO A 73 32.40 12.44 -36.75
N ALA A 74 32.68 13.18 -35.67
CA ALA A 74 32.11 14.44 -35.25
C ALA A 74 32.24 15.57 -36.30
N LEU A 75 31.32 16.52 -36.25
CA LEU A 75 31.49 17.85 -36.85
C LEU A 75 31.13 18.90 -35.79
N GLN A 76 32.19 19.58 -35.33
CA GLN A 76 32.15 20.86 -34.64
C GLN A 76 31.74 21.96 -35.62
N SER A 77 30.90 22.89 -35.19
CA SER A 77 30.94 24.26 -35.70
C SER A 77 30.34 25.25 -34.69
N SER A 78 31.21 26.05 -34.11
CA SER A 78 30.98 27.39 -33.54
C SER A 78 32.13 28.26 -34.07
N PRO A 79 32.12 29.59 -33.94
CA PRO A 79 31.02 30.57 -33.97
C PRO A 79 31.31 31.70 -34.98
N GLN A 80 30.36 32.58 -35.29
CA GLN A 80 30.71 33.92 -35.78
C GLN A 80 29.90 35.03 -35.10
N ARG A 81 30.68 35.98 -34.62
CA ARG A 81 30.37 37.25 -33.97
C ARG A 81 30.40 38.31 -35.07
N VAL A 82 29.40 39.18 -35.15
CA VAL A 82 29.51 40.48 -35.82
C VAL A 82 29.03 41.54 -34.84
N SER A 83 29.85 42.56 -34.65
CA SER A 83 29.66 43.70 -33.77
C SER A 83 29.75 44.98 -34.59
N ARG A 84 29.11 46.05 -34.06
CA ARG A 84 29.32 47.51 -34.27
C ARG A 84 28.64 48.13 -35.50
N SER A 85 28.18 49.39 -35.48
CA SER A 85 28.05 50.45 -34.44
C SER A 85 27.24 51.63 -35.06
N ASP A 86 26.49 52.42 -34.29
CA ASP A 86 26.70 53.87 -33.99
C ASP A 86 25.43 54.64 -34.42
N SER A 87 24.96 55.76 -33.87
CA SER A 87 25.31 56.65 -32.74
C SER A 87 24.22 57.76 -32.68
N ARG A 88 24.03 58.37 -31.49
CA ARG A 88 23.75 59.82 -31.21
C ARG A 88 22.74 60.07 -30.07
N SER A 89 23.28 60.59 -28.97
CA SER A 89 22.61 61.45 -27.96
C SER A 89 22.78 62.94 -28.35
N PRO A 90 22.06 63.90 -27.74
CA PRO A 90 22.31 64.41 -26.37
C PRO A 90 20.99 64.56 -25.57
N GLY A 91 20.86 64.70 -24.24
CA GLY A 91 21.72 65.16 -23.16
C GLY A 91 21.01 66.33 -22.44
N PHE A 92 20.53 66.17 -21.19
CA PHE A 92 20.54 67.21 -20.13
C PHE A 92 20.02 66.68 -18.76
N SER A 93 20.78 67.04 -17.71
CA SER A 93 20.59 67.02 -16.23
C SER A 93 19.36 66.35 -15.62
N GLY A 94 19.43 65.54 -14.55
CA GLY A 94 20.36 65.55 -13.43
C GLY A 94 19.61 65.86 -12.12
N ARG A 95 19.18 64.84 -11.37
CA ARG A 95 18.95 64.88 -9.91
C ARG A 95 19.12 63.49 -9.32
N GLN A 96 20.00 63.40 -8.34
CA GLN A 96 20.33 62.22 -7.53
C GLN A 96 19.11 61.70 -6.77
N LEU A 97 18.88 60.38 -6.82
CA LEU A 97 18.36 59.61 -5.69
C LEU A 97 19.09 58.26 -5.63
N LYS A 98 19.76 58.01 -4.51
CA LYS A 98 20.37 56.72 -4.14
C LYS A 98 19.32 55.60 -4.18
N PRO A 99 19.61 54.40 -4.72
CA PRO A 99 18.82 53.23 -4.38
C PRO A 99 19.18 52.82 -2.95
N GLN A 100 18.26 53.06 -2.02
CA GLN A 100 18.31 52.43 -0.70
C GLN A 100 18.21 50.91 -0.89
N PHE A 101 19.20 50.21 -0.33
CA PHE A 101 19.14 48.79 -0.03
C PHE A 101 17.87 48.53 0.80
N PHE A 102 16.91 47.80 0.23
CA PHE A 102 15.87 47.15 1.00
C PHE A 102 16.32 45.71 1.33
N PRO A 103 16.23 45.29 2.60
CA PRO A 103 16.72 44.01 3.05
C PRO A 103 15.86 42.86 2.50
N LYS A 104 16.52 41.73 2.23
CA LYS A 104 15.89 40.41 2.11
C LYS A 104 14.94 40.21 3.29
N THR A 105 13.65 40.20 3.05
CA THR A 105 12.65 39.81 4.04
C THR A 105 12.85 38.32 4.34
N ARG A 106 13.33 38.06 5.56
CA ARG A 106 13.23 36.77 6.24
C ARG A 106 11.77 36.33 6.21
N PHE A 107 11.55 35.04 5.93
CA PHE A 107 10.32 34.36 6.33
C PHE A 107 10.15 34.55 7.85
N ALA A 108 9.09 35.26 8.24
CA ALA A 108 8.64 35.36 9.62
C ALA A 108 7.71 34.17 9.94
N PRO A 109 7.68 33.72 11.21
CA PRO A 109 7.06 32.47 11.61
C PRO A 109 5.56 32.61 11.80
N SER A 110 4.83 31.53 11.48
CA SER A 110 3.45 31.22 11.86
C SER A 110 2.52 32.41 12.12
N GLU A 111 1.82 32.86 11.09
CA GLU A 111 0.62 33.66 11.27
C GLU A 111 -0.55 32.71 11.62
N LYS A 112 -0.76 32.47 12.92
CA LYS A 112 -1.94 31.75 13.41
C LYS A 112 -3.13 32.69 13.32
N LEU A 113 -3.99 32.49 12.32
CA LEU A 113 -5.30 33.12 12.24
C LEU A 113 -6.18 32.68 13.44
N PRO A 114 -6.99 33.57 14.03
CA PRO A 114 -7.94 33.18 15.06
C PRO A 114 -9.12 32.44 14.39
N VAL A 115 -9.16 31.12 14.52
CA VAL A 115 -10.24 30.29 13.95
C VAL A 115 -11.30 30.02 15.04
N PRO A 116 -12.60 30.16 14.77
CA PRO A 116 -13.66 29.82 15.73
C PRO A 116 -13.62 28.34 16.13
N ARG A 117 -14.01 28.03 17.36
CA ARG A 117 -14.02 26.68 17.95
C ARG A 117 -15.14 25.78 17.36
N TRP A 118 -14.90 24.92 16.35
CA TRP A 118 -15.91 23.88 15.93
C TRP A 118 -15.33 22.57 15.37
N ARG A 119 -16.23 21.59 15.10
CA ARG A 119 -16.06 20.12 15.05
C ARG A 119 -15.65 19.54 13.69
N HIS A 120 -14.47 18.90 13.67
CA HIS A 120 -14.03 18.03 12.56
C HIS A 120 -13.61 16.65 13.07
N ILE A 121 -14.05 15.60 12.37
CA ILE A 121 -13.63 14.20 12.55
C ILE A 121 -12.78 13.86 11.34
N THR A 122 -11.63 13.21 11.52
CA THR A 122 -10.77 12.80 10.40
C THR A 122 -10.87 11.30 10.22
N TYR A 123 -11.00 10.84 8.98
CA TYR A 123 -10.96 9.41 8.68
C TYR A 123 -9.54 9.00 8.28
N ASP A 124 -9.18 7.75 8.58
CA ASP A 124 -7.91 7.15 8.16
C ASP A 124 -7.99 6.74 6.67
N PHE A 125 -8.12 7.75 5.81
CA PHE A 125 -8.08 7.60 4.36
C PHE A 125 -7.16 8.68 3.78
N LEU A 126 -6.13 8.22 3.09
CA LEU A 126 -5.17 9.03 2.39
C LEU A 126 -4.78 8.29 1.11
N ALA A 127 -4.97 8.93 -0.04
CA ALA A 127 -4.59 8.40 -1.34
C ALA A 127 -3.87 9.47 -2.17
N THR A 128 -3.13 9.02 -3.18
CA THR A 128 -2.40 9.91 -4.09
C THR A 128 -2.58 9.51 -5.54
N GLU A 129 -2.93 10.47 -6.38
CA GLU A 129 -3.13 10.32 -7.83
C GLU A 129 -2.86 11.66 -8.53
N ASP A 130 -2.43 11.66 -9.79
CA ASP A 130 -2.27 12.88 -10.61
C ASP A 130 -3.65 13.36 -11.11
N ILE A 131 -4.32 14.20 -10.32
CA ILE A 131 -5.72 14.62 -10.51
C ILE A 131 -5.82 15.70 -11.58
N ASN A 132 -4.95 16.71 -11.53
CA ASN A 132 -4.98 17.80 -12.50
C ASN A 132 -4.18 17.50 -13.78
N ARG A 133 -3.55 16.31 -13.88
CA ARG A 133 -2.75 15.84 -15.02
C ARG A 133 -1.50 16.69 -15.27
N ASP A 134 -0.93 17.26 -14.21
CA ASP A 134 0.31 18.03 -14.26
C ASP A 134 1.57 17.15 -14.08
N ARG A 135 1.39 15.82 -13.95
CA ARG A 135 2.42 14.80 -13.70
C ARG A 135 2.98 14.82 -12.28
N ILE A 136 2.35 15.56 -11.39
CA ILE A 136 2.63 15.58 -9.96
C ILE A 136 1.47 14.85 -9.27
N GLN A 137 1.79 13.93 -8.37
CA GLN A 137 0.75 13.28 -7.57
C GLN A 137 0.07 14.33 -6.68
N ASP A 138 -1.25 14.32 -6.65
CA ASP A 138 -2.09 15.09 -5.76
C ASP A 138 -2.57 14.22 -4.59
N VAL A 139 -3.18 14.82 -3.57
CA VAL A 139 -3.58 14.11 -2.35
C VAL A 139 -5.10 14.13 -2.22
N LEU A 140 -5.69 12.95 -2.03
CA LEU A 140 -7.09 12.78 -1.64
C LEU A 140 -7.20 12.34 -0.18
N PHE A 141 -8.12 12.95 0.56
CA PHE A 141 -8.40 12.58 1.94
C PHE A 141 -9.86 12.85 2.31
N LEU A 142 -10.28 12.26 3.44
CA LEU A 142 -11.63 12.42 3.97
C LEU A 142 -11.62 13.15 5.29
N TYR A 143 -12.60 14.01 5.47
CA TYR A 143 -12.80 14.67 6.75
C TYR A 143 -14.28 15.00 6.94
N LYS A 144 -14.73 15.11 8.19
CA LYS A 144 -16.08 15.48 8.54
C LYS A 144 -16.14 16.97 8.85
N ASN A 145 -17.17 17.64 8.34
CA ASN A 145 -17.35 19.06 8.52
C ASN A 145 -18.81 19.40 8.81
N SER A 146 -19.01 20.46 9.59
CA SER A 146 -20.32 20.98 9.99
C SER A 146 -20.77 22.19 9.16
N ASN A 147 -19.87 22.84 8.44
CA ASN A 147 -20.20 23.98 7.61
C ASN A 147 -19.32 24.00 6.37
N SER A 148 -19.91 24.27 5.21
CA SER A 148 -19.17 24.58 3.98
C SER A 148 -18.09 25.60 4.36
N SER A 149 -16.83 25.32 4.03
CA SER A 149 -15.81 26.36 4.19
C SER A 149 -16.33 27.62 3.47
N ASN A 150 -16.02 28.83 3.96
CA ASN A 150 -16.48 30.08 3.33
C ASN A 150 -16.04 30.24 1.84
N ASN A 151 -15.35 29.25 1.27
CA ASN A 151 -14.90 29.13 -0.12
C ASN A 151 -15.56 28.00 -0.92
N SER A 152 -16.36 27.10 -0.33
CA SER A 152 -17.04 26.02 -1.05
C SER A 152 -18.51 26.36 -1.28
N ASN A 153 -18.95 26.48 -2.54
CA ASN A 153 -20.36 26.72 -2.93
C ASN A 153 -21.31 25.54 -2.63
N LEU A 154 -20.88 24.54 -1.85
CA LEU A 154 -21.57 23.26 -1.69
C LEU A 154 -21.68 22.90 -0.22
N SER A 155 -22.90 22.62 0.23
CA SER A 155 -23.24 22.25 1.59
C SER A 155 -23.71 20.80 1.67
N CYS A 156 -23.68 20.22 2.88
CA CYS A 156 -24.24 18.89 3.13
C CYS A 156 -25.70 18.78 2.64
N ALA A 157 -26.47 19.86 2.80
CA ALA A 157 -27.89 19.89 2.44
C ALA A 157 -28.11 19.85 0.93
N ASP A 158 -27.20 20.41 0.13
CA ASP A 158 -27.30 20.40 -1.35
C ASP A 158 -27.20 18.98 -1.90
N GLU A 159 -26.48 18.10 -1.21
CA GLU A 159 -26.34 16.67 -1.54
C GLU A 159 -27.30 15.78 -0.71
N GLY A 160 -28.25 16.37 0.02
CA GLY A 160 -29.28 15.65 0.78
C GLY A 160 -28.82 15.05 2.12
N PHE A 161 -27.66 15.45 2.65
CA PHE A 161 -27.14 15.01 3.94
C PHE A 161 -27.48 16.00 5.07
N SER A 162 -27.65 15.47 6.29
CA SER A 162 -27.72 16.32 7.48
C SER A 162 -26.33 16.75 7.93
N SER A 163 -26.17 18.02 8.32
CA SER A 163 -24.90 18.51 8.85
C SER A 163 -24.69 18.06 10.31
N PRO A 164 -23.49 17.59 10.71
CA PRO A 164 -22.26 17.47 9.92
C PRO A 164 -22.23 16.23 9.01
N CYS A 165 -21.61 16.36 7.84
CA CYS A 165 -21.41 15.29 6.88
C CYS A 165 -19.93 15.10 6.53
N THR A 166 -19.62 14.00 5.84
CA THR A 166 -18.28 13.65 5.37
C THR A 166 -18.01 14.31 4.02
N PHE A 167 -16.85 14.93 3.92
CA PHE A 167 -16.32 15.55 2.72
C PHE A 167 -15.16 14.73 2.17
N VAL A 168 -15.08 14.67 0.84
CA VAL A 168 -13.90 14.25 0.09
C VAL A 168 -13.25 15.50 -0.44
N ALA A 169 -11.94 15.64 -0.25
CA ALA A 169 -11.18 16.74 -0.80
C ALA A 169 -9.96 16.22 -1.56
N ALA A 170 -9.69 16.89 -2.67
CA ALA A 170 -8.47 16.76 -3.45
C ALA A 170 -7.64 18.04 -3.31
N VAL A 171 -6.37 17.91 -2.95
CA VAL A 171 -5.43 19.03 -2.85
C VAL A 171 -4.21 18.80 -3.73
N SER A 172 -3.77 19.85 -4.40
CA SER A 172 -2.64 19.74 -5.33
C SER A 172 -1.35 19.42 -4.59
N GLY A 173 -0.62 18.42 -5.07
CA GLY A 173 0.70 18.09 -4.55
C GLY A 173 1.75 19.16 -4.83
N ALA A 174 1.53 20.03 -5.82
CA ALA A 174 2.48 21.05 -6.22
C ALA A 174 2.53 22.23 -5.22
N ASN A 175 1.37 22.74 -4.82
CA ASN A 175 1.22 23.98 -4.06
C ASN A 175 0.26 23.88 -2.85
N GLY A 176 -0.41 22.74 -2.66
CA GLY A 176 -1.38 22.54 -1.58
C GLY A 176 -2.74 23.22 -1.80
N SER A 177 -3.02 23.77 -2.99
CA SER A 177 -4.34 24.37 -3.28
C SER A 177 -5.40 23.29 -3.39
N VAL A 178 -6.60 23.54 -2.88
CA VAL A 178 -7.76 22.67 -3.07
C VAL A 178 -8.11 22.64 -4.56
N LEU A 179 -8.12 21.45 -5.16
CA LEU A 179 -8.53 21.22 -6.55
C LEU A 179 -10.05 21.11 -6.63
N TRP A 180 -10.64 20.31 -5.75
CA TRP A 180 -12.08 20.19 -5.57
C TRP A 180 -12.40 19.62 -4.18
N GLU A 181 -13.62 19.85 -3.74
CA GLU A 181 -14.14 19.38 -2.47
C GLU A 181 -15.65 19.12 -2.59
N ARG A 182 -16.13 18.02 -2.01
CA ARG A 182 -17.54 17.61 -2.09
C ARG A 182 -18.04 16.92 -0.82
N PRO A 183 -19.29 17.18 -0.40
CA PRO A 183 -20.01 16.27 0.48
C PRO A 183 -20.20 14.89 -0.20
N ALA A 184 -19.97 13.80 0.52
CA ALA A 184 -20.03 12.46 -0.05
C ALA A 184 -20.78 11.42 0.80
N ALA A 185 -20.97 11.66 2.10
CA ALA A 185 -21.70 10.75 2.97
C ALA A 185 -22.19 11.42 4.25
N GLN A 186 -23.27 10.90 4.85
CA GLN A 186 -23.71 11.32 6.18
C GLN A 186 -22.64 11.08 7.26
N ASP A 187 -22.00 9.92 7.21
CA ASP A 187 -20.86 9.55 8.05
C ASP A 187 -20.00 8.53 7.32
N GLY A 188 -18.71 8.82 7.11
CA GLY A 188 -17.81 7.99 6.30
C GLY A 188 -17.43 6.69 7.01
N ALA A 189 -17.32 5.59 6.26
CA ALA A 189 -16.85 4.32 6.82
C ALA A 189 -15.87 3.57 5.91
N LEU A 190 -16.05 3.59 4.58
CA LEU A 190 -15.15 2.89 3.64
C LEU A 190 -15.02 3.64 2.33
N VAL A 191 -13.80 3.72 1.81
CA VAL A 191 -13.50 4.33 0.52
C VAL A 191 -12.55 3.46 -0.27
N GLN A 192 -12.85 3.26 -1.55
CA GLN A 192 -11.98 2.60 -2.51
C GLN A 192 -11.88 3.45 -3.78
N CYS A 193 -10.69 3.94 -4.09
CA CYS A 193 -10.42 4.64 -5.34
C CYS A 193 -9.77 3.69 -6.33
N ALA A 194 -10.30 3.64 -7.54
CA ALA A 194 -9.77 2.83 -8.63
C ALA A 194 -8.96 3.70 -9.60
N VAL A 195 -7.67 3.37 -9.72
CA VAL A 195 -6.76 3.86 -10.78
C VAL A 195 -7.31 3.40 -12.15
N PRO A 196 -7.24 4.24 -13.20
CA PRO A 196 -7.98 3.99 -14.42
C PRO A 196 -7.34 2.84 -15.18
N GLN A 197 -8.16 1.90 -15.67
CA GLN A 197 -7.73 1.03 -16.75
C GLN A 197 -7.84 1.80 -18.08
N PRO A 198 -6.89 1.63 -19.01
CA PRO A 198 -6.97 2.25 -20.32
C PRO A 198 -8.11 1.60 -21.13
N GLN A 199 -9.31 2.17 -21.03
CA GLN A 199 -10.41 1.89 -21.94
C GLN A 199 -10.50 3.00 -22.98
N GLY A 200 -10.40 2.63 -24.26
CA GLY A 200 -10.91 3.44 -25.37
C GLY A 200 -10.50 4.93 -25.41
N GLY A 201 -9.32 5.31 -24.91
CA GLY A 201 -8.83 6.68 -24.92
C GLY A 201 -9.39 7.63 -23.84
N ARG A 202 -10.24 7.14 -22.92
CA ARG A 202 -10.74 7.91 -21.77
C ARG A 202 -10.47 7.13 -20.47
N THR A 203 -9.47 7.58 -19.71
CA THR A 203 -9.18 7.08 -18.37
C THR A 203 -10.20 7.70 -17.40
N SER A 204 -11.26 6.98 -17.07
CA SER A 204 -12.17 7.34 -15.97
C SER A 204 -11.71 6.64 -14.68
N SER A 205 -11.33 7.43 -13.68
CA SER A 205 -11.01 6.97 -12.33
C SER A 205 -12.15 7.40 -11.40
N ALA A 206 -12.65 6.48 -10.59
CA ALA A 206 -13.71 6.76 -9.62
C ALA A 206 -13.29 6.37 -8.21
N CYS A 207 -13.66 7.20 -7.24
CA CYS A 207 -13.65 6.87 -5.82
C CYS A 207 -15.05 6.47 -5.39
N ILE A 208 -15.19 5.25 -4.90
CA ILE A 208 -16.44 4.75 -4.33
C ILE A 208 -16.40 4.90 -2.81
N LEU A 209 -17.44 5.50 -2.26
CA LEU A 209 -17.64 5.76 -0.84
C LEU A 209 -18.88 5.03 -0.34
N VAL A 210 -18.70 4.30 0.76
CA VAL A 210 -19.80 3.71 1.52
C VAL A 210 -19.86 4.39 2.88
N GLY A 211 -20.94 5.14 3.09
CA GLY A 211 -21.23 5.85 4.32
C GLY A 211 -22.35 5.20 5.13
N ARG A 212 -22.34 5.47 6.44
CA ARG A 212 -23.38 5.07 7.39
C ARG A 212 -24.42 6.18 7.53
N PRO A 213 -25.72 5.87 7.71
CA PRO A 213 -26.27 4.51 7.79
C PRO A 213 -26.46 3.82 6.44
N SER A 214 -26.49 4.52 5.30
CA SER A 214 -26.79 3.87 4.01
C SER A 214 -26.53 4.71 2.75
N SER A 215 -25.38 5.39 2.64
CA SER A 215 -25.03 6.13 1.42
C SER A 215 -24.00 5.36 0.58
N PHE A 216 -24.28 5.14 -0.69
CA PHE A 216 -23.34 4.55 -1.64
C PHE A 216 -23.13 5.50 -2.81
N VAL A 217 -21.94 6.08 -2.90
CA VAL A 217 -21.65 7.21 -3.81
C VAL A 217 -20.37 6.93 -4.56
N ALA A 218 -20.36 7.19 -5.88
CA ALA A 218 -19.14 7.27 -6.66
C ALA A 218 -18.88 8.70 -7.09
N VAL A 219 -17.62 9.11 -6.94
CA VAL A 219 -17.14 10.44 -7.32
C VAL A 219 -16.02 10.28 -8.35
N ASP A 220 -16.08 11.07 -9.42
CA ASP A 220 -15.01 11.17 -10.40
C ASP A 220 -13.78 11.81 -9.75
N VAL A 221 -12.64 11.13 -9.82
CA VAL A 221 -11.41 11.56 -9.14
C VAL A 221 -10.88 12.89 -9.70
N PHE A 222 -11.08 13.15 -11.00
CA PHE A 222 -10.49 14.29 -11.68
C PHE A 222 -11.27 15.59 -11.45
N THR A 223 -12.59 15.49 -11.37
CA THR A 223 -13.50 16.63 -11.29
C THR A 223 -14.17 16.80 -9.93
N GLY A 224 -14.21 15.73 -9.14
CA GLY A 224 -15.04 15.67 -7.95
C GLY A 224 -16.54 15.66 -8.28
N GLU A 225 -16.98 15.32 -9.48
CA GLU A 225 -18.42 15.21 -9.77
C GLU A 225 -18.97 13.85 -9.31
N THR A 226 -20.19 13.84 -8.77
CA THR A 226 -20.90 12.61 -8.42
C THR A 226 -21.29 11.89 -9.71
N LEU A 227 -20.75 10.68 -9.91
CA LEU A 227 -21.07 9.81 -11.05
C LEU A 227 -22.41 9.11 -10.84
N TRP A 228 -22.62 8.59 -9.65
CA TRP A 228 -23.88 7.99 -9.21
C TRP A 228 -23.98 8.02 -7.69
N SER A 229 -25.21 8.00 -7.19
CA SER A 229 -25.54 8.00 -5.77
C SER A 229 -26.79 7.17 -5.54
N HIS A 230 -26.67 6.16 -4.69
CA HIS A 230 -27.76 5.28 -4.33
C HIS A 230 -27.87 5.10 -2.81
N PRO A 231 -29.10 4.95 -2.28
CA PRO A 231 -29.26 4.42 -0.94
C PRO A 231 -28.75 2.97 -0.95
N SER A 232 -27.89 2.62 0.00
CA SER A 232 -27.46 1.24 0.11
C SER A 232 -28.63 0.36 0.56
N SER A 233 -28.79 -0.81 -0.04
CA SER A 233 -29.85 -1.79 0.30
C SER A 233 -29.53 -2.63 1.55
N PHE A 234 -28.52 -2.28 2.33
CA PHE A 234 -28.13 -3.04 3.52
C PHE A 234 -29.27 -3.06 4.54
N GLY A 235 -29.52 -4.23 5.14
CA GLY A 235 -30.49 -4.36 6.22
C GLY A 235 -30.13 -3.43 7.38
N GLY A 236 -31.12 -2.80 8.03
CA GLY A 236 -30.90 -1.75 9.03
C GLY A 236 -30.05 -2.16 10.26
N ASN A 237 -29.83 -3.46 10.47
CA ASN A 237 -29.00 -4.02 11.53
C ASN A 237 -27.62 -4.54 11.04
N ALA A 238 -27.30 -4.39 9.76
CA ALA A 238 -26.08 -4.92 9.17
C ALA A 238 -24.90 -3.96 9.39
N SER A 239 -23.78 -4.51 9.88
CA SER A 239 -22.50 -3.81 9.98
C SER A 239 -21.68 -4.05 8.72
N ILE A 240 -21.21 -2.99 8.07
CA ILE A 240 -20.33 -3.13 6.89
C ILE A 240 -18.94 -3.55 7.38
N LEU A 241 -18.40 -4.61 6.79
CA LEU A 241 -17.06 -5.11 7.12
C LEU A 241 -16.01 -4.25 6.43
N SER A 242 -14.83 -4.13 7.03
CA SER A 242 -13.83 -3.09 6.78
C SER A 242 -13.18 -3.08 5.38
N SER A 243 -13.70 -3.80 4.40
CA SER A 243 -13.06 -3.96 3.08
C SER A 243 -14.09 -3.99 1.96
N LEU A 244 -13.88 -3.09 0.99
CA LEU A 244 -14.50 -3.14 -0.34
C LEU A 244 -13.59 -3.96 -1.25
N LEU A 245 -14.15 -4.94 -1.94
CA LEU A 245 -13.39 -5.82 -2.84
C LEU A 245 -13.78 -5.51 -4.29
N ARG A 246 -12.80 -5.12 -5.10
CA ARG A 246 -12.98 -4.90 -6.55
C ARG A 246 -13.05 -6.25 -7.25
N LEU A 247 -14.19 -6.55 -7.86
CA LEU A 247 -14.42 -7.74 -8.67
C LEU A 247 -14.07 -7.47 -10.15
N PRO A 248 -13.85 -8.53 -10.96
CA PRO A 248 -13.95 -8.39 -12.41
C PRO A 248 -15.37 -7.94 -12.82
N ASP A 249 -15.50 -7.46 -14.05
CA ASP A 249 -16.80 -7.19 -14.68
C ASP A 249 -17.64 -8.49 -14.70
N VAL A 250 -18.73 -8.52 -13.92
CA VAL A 250 -19.63 -9.68 -13.82
C VAL A 250 -20.96 -9.46 -14.53
N ASP A 251 -21.37 -8.21 -14.79
CA ASP A 251 -22.59 -7.88 -15.54
C ASP A 251 -22.36 -7.56 -17.03
N ALA A 252 -21.10 -7.58 -17.48
CA ALA A 252 -20.63 -7.31 -18.82
C ALA A 252 -20.90 -5.86 -19.30
N ASP A 253 -20.93 -4.90 -18.37
CA ASP A 253 -21.06 -3.47 -18.67
C ASP A 253 -19.74 -2.80 -19.07
N GLY A 254 -18.63 -3.54 -18.99
CA GLY A 254 -17.28 -3.11 -19.30
C GLY A 254 -16.53 -2.51 -18.11
N ALA A 255 -17.17 -2.26 -16.97
CA ALA A 255 -16.53 -1.75 -15.76
C ALA A 255 -16.29 -2.86 -14.73
N PRO A 256 -15.24 -2.77 -13.90
CA PRO A 256 -15.04 -3.68 -12.79
C PRO A 256 -16.12 -3.48 -11.71
N ASP A 257 -16.67 -4.58 -11.20
CA ASP A 257 -17.71 -4.53 -10.18
C ASP A 257 -17.15 -4.52 -8.76
N LEU A 258 -18.05 -4.44 -7.78
CA LEU A 258 -17.71 -4.29 -6.37
C LEU A 258 -18.43 -5.33 -5.53
N LEU A 259 -17.73 -5.86 -4.54
CA LEU A 259 -18.29 -6.70 -3.50
C LEU A 259 -18.18 -6.00 -2.16
N VAL A 260 -19.34 -5.77 -1.56
CA VAL A 260 -19.46 -5.28 -0.18
C VAL A 260 -19.83 -6.44 0.72
N LEU A 261 -19.04 -6.66 1.75
CA LEU A 261 -19.33 -7.65 2.78
C LEU A 261 -19.97 -6.95 3.98
N THR A 262 -21.08 -7.50 4.46
CA THR A 262 -21.73 -7.04 5.68
C THR A 262 -21.89 -8.19 6.65
N GLN A 263 -21.92 -7.88 7.94
CA GLN A 263 -22.23 -8.85 8.99
C GLN A 263 -23.53 -8.45 9.68
N GLU A 264 -24.47 -9.38 9.69
CA GLU A 264 -25.69 -9.33 10.48
C GLU A 264 -25.62 -10.48 11.49
N GLU A 265 -25.66 -10.15 12.79
CA GLU A 265 -25.43 -11.11 13.86
C GLU A 265 -24.15 -11.94 13.68
N LYS A 266 -24.29 -13.24 13.38
CA LYS A 266 -23.19 -14.19 13.15
C LYS A 266 -23.03 -14.57 11.68
N GLU A 267 -23.79 -13.98 10.77
CA GLU A 267 -23.75 -14.32 9.36
C GLU A 267 -23.16 -13.19 8.54
N VAL A 268 -22.09 -13.51 7.81
CA VAL A 268 -21.53 -12.63 6.79
C VAL A 268 -22.29 -12.81 5.49
N SER A 269 -22.66 -11.70 4.86
CA SER A 269 -23.35 -11.64 3.58
C SER A 269 -22.60 -10.75 2.60
N GLY A 270 -22.71 -11.07 1.32
CA GLY A 270 -22.06 -10.37 0.22
C GLY A 270 -23.10 -9.76 -0.70
N TYR A 271 -22.87 -8.50 -1.07
CA TYR A 271 -23.65 -7.75 -2.04
C TYR A 271 -22.74 -7.37 -3.20
N ILE A 272 -23.12 -7.75 -4.40
CA ILE A 272 -22.39 -7.37 -5.62
C ILE A 272 -23.07 -6.11 -6.18
N TYR A 273 -22.26 -5.11 -6.53
CA TYR A 273 -22.72 -3.86 -7.12
C TYR A 273 -21.97 -3.58 -8.42
N SER A 274 -22.69 -3.09 -9.43
CA SER A 274 -22.11 -2.60 -10.67
C SER A 274 -21.20 -1.41 -10.38
N GLY A 275 -19.97 -1.45 -10.86
CA GLY A 275 -19.02 -0.33 -10.69
C GLY A 275 -19.42 0.91 -11.48
N SER A 276 -20.09 0.74 -12.63
CA SER A 276 -20.47 1.83 -13.52
C SER A 276 -21.74 2.55 -13.08
N THR A 277 -22.71 1.81 -12.52
CA THR A 277 -24.04 2.36 -12.16
C THR A 277 -24.29 2.42 -10.67
N GLY A 278 -23.59 1.65 -9.84
CA GLY A 278 -23.87 1.51 -8.41
C GLY A 278 -25.12 0.67 -8.10
N HIS A 279 -25.77 0.08 -9.10
CA HIS A 279 -26.91 -0.82 -8.88
C HIS A 279 -26.47 -2.19 -8.35
N GLN A 280 -27.28 -2.77 -7.46
CA GLN A 280 -27.03 -4.11 -6.95
C GLN A 280 -27.28 -5.16 -8.03
N ILE A 281 -26.31 -6.06 -8.22
CA ILE A 281 -26.39 -7.20 -9.14
C ILE A 281 -26.91 -8.41 -8.35
N GLY A 282 -28.12 -8.85 -8.68
CA GLY A 282 -28.77 -9.98 -8.01
C GLY A 282 -29.25 -9.65 -6.59
N HIS A 283 -29.44 -10.69 -5.77
CA HIS A 283 -29.88 -10.57 -4.38
C HIS A 283 -28.73 -10.72 -3.37
N ARG A 284 -29.04 -10.63 -2.08
CA ARG A 284 -28.07 -10.86 -1.00
C ARG A 284 -27.55 -12.30 -1.03
N GLY A 285 -26.24 -12.49 -1.14
CA GLY A 285 -25.62 -13.82 -1.02
C GLY A 285 -25.12 -14.08 0.39
N SER A 286 -25.48 -15.21 1.00
CA SER A 286 -24.86 -15.64 2.25
C SER A 286 -23.42 -16.09 2.00
N LEU A 287 -22.49 -15.79 2.91
CA LEU A 287 -21.15 -16.40 2.98
C LEU A 287 -21.06 -17.51 4.03
N GLY A 288 -22.10 -17.73 4.86
CA GLY A 288 -22.23 -18.87 5.77
C GLY A 288 -21.14 -19.00 6.83
N VAL A 289 -20.45 -17.92 7.17
CA VAL A 289 -19.36 -17.86 8.17
C VAL A 289 -19.57 -16.64 9.08
N GLY A 290 -19.15 -16.74 10.34
CA GLY A 290 -19.18 -15.66 11.30
C GLY A 290 -17.87 -14.89 11.42
N GLY A 291 -17.98 -13.55 11.44
CA GLY A 291 -16.91 -12.60 11.75
C GLY A 291 -15.75 -12.60 10.75
N THR A 292 -15.72 -11.63 9.82
CA THR A 292 -14.59 -11.49 8.90
C THR A 292 -14.04 -10.06 8.93
N SER A 293 -12.88 -9.88 9.57
CA SER A 293 -12.05 -8.68 9.37
C SER A 293 -10.88 -9.09 8.48
N GLY A 294 -10.62 -8.33 7.40
CA GLY A 294 -9.50 -8.60 6.49
C GLY A 294 -9.79 -9.67 5.43
N SER A 295 -10.82 -9.46 4.62
CA SER A 295 -11.07 -10.26 3.41
C SER A 295 -10.16 -9.83 2.26
N LEU A 296 -9.87 -10.77 1.34
CA LEU A 296 -9.01 -10.55 0.18
C LEU A 296 -9.63 -11.22 -1.04
N LEU A 297 -9.55 -10.57 -2.20
CA LEU A 297 -9.81 -11.23 -3.48
C LEU A 297 -8.53 -11.87 -3.99
N HIS A 298 -8.54 -13.18 -4.19
CA HIS A 298 -7.43 -13.95 -4.74
C HIS A 298 -7.75 -14.46 -6.14
N VAL A 299 -6.75 -14.42 -7.01
CA VAL A 299 -6.84 -14.91 -8.39
C VAL A 299 -5.89 -16.08 -8.56
N THR A 300 -6.43 -17.24 -8.93
CA THR A 300 -5.61 -18.44 -9.15
C THR A 300 -4.84 -18.36 -10.46
N ARG A 301 -3.89 -19.28 -10.69
CA ARG A 301 -3.12 -19.33 -11.96
C ARG A 301 -4.01 -19.58 -13.18
N MET A 302 -5.21 -20.15 -12.98
CA MET A 302 -6.22 -20.34 -14.03
C MET A 302 -7.07 -19.08 -14.31
N GLY A 303 -6.87 -18.00 -13.55
CA GLY A 303 -7.66 -16.76 -13.64
C GLY A 303 -9.05 -16.87 -13.00
N ALA A 304 -9.25 -17.82 -12.09
CA ALA A 304 -10.47 -17.95 -11.31
C ALA A 304 -10.38 -17.08 -10.03
N HIS A 305 -11.50 -16.51 -9.62
CA HIS A 305 -11.56 -15.51 -8.54
C HIS A 305 -12.21 -16.10 -7.28
N TYR A 306 -11.53 -15.97 -6.15
CA TYR A 306 -11.96 -16.48 -4.85
C TYR A 306 -11.86 -15.41 -3.77
N ILE A 307 -12.89 -15.30 -2.93
CA ILE A 307 -12.88 -14.43 -1.75
C ILE A 307 -12.28 -15.24 -0.62
N LEU A 308 -11.17 -14.78 -0.08
CA LEU A 308 -10.50 -15.37 1.08
C LEU A 308 -10.79 -14.55 2.32
N PHE A 309 -11.02 -15.23 3.43
CA PHE A 309 -11.30 -14.56 4.70
C PHE A 309 -10.96 -15.44 5.91
N PRO A 310 -10.64 -14.82 7.06
CA PRO A 310 -10.46 -15.54 8.32
C PRO A 310 -11.74 -16.22 8.81
N CYS A 311 -11.61 -17.45 9.27
CA CYS A 311 -12.62 -18.26 9.96
C CYS A 311 -12.03 -18.78 11.27
N ALA A 312 -12.18 -18.04 12.36
CA ALA A 312 -11.48 -18.32 13.61
C ALA A 312 -9.95 -18.43 13.42
N SER A 313 -9.36 -19.61 13.62
CA SER A 313 -7.92 -19.90 13.43
C SER A 313 -7.63 -20.58 12.09
N SER A 314 -8.39 -20.25 11.05
CA SER A 314 -8.23 -20.87 9.74
C SER A 314 -8.60 -19.91 8.62
N LEU A 315 -8.05 -20.17 7.44
CA LEU A 315 -8.37 -19.48 6.20
C LEU A 315 -9.52 -20.23 5.52
N CYS A 316 -10.61 -19.53 5.22
CA CYS A 316 -11.64 -20.05 4.31
C CYS A 316 -11.62 -19.32 2.98
N GLY A 317 -12.30 -19.92 2.00
CA GLY A 317 -12.55 -19.31 0.72
C GLY A 317 -14.00 -19.48 0.26
N ARG A 318 -14.41 -18.61 -0.67
CA ARG A 318 -15.65 -18.77 -1.42
C ARG A 318 -15.43 -18.38 -2.89
N SER A 319 -15.95 -19.19 -3.81
CA SER A 319 -15.89 -18.92 -5.24
C SER A 319 -16.72 -17.67 -5.57
N VAL A 320 -16.11 -16.66 -6.21
CA VAL A 320 -16.85 -15.47 -6.70
C VAL A 320 -17.87 -15.89 -7.75
N LYS A 321 -17.49 -16.83 -8.62
CA LYS A 321 -18.39 -17.41 -9.61
C LYS A 321 -19.61 -18.06 -8.94
N GLY A 322 -19.39 -18.92 -7.94
CA GLY A 322 -20.47 -19.57 -7.21
C GLY A 322 -21.37 -18.57 -6.48
N LEU A 323 -20.78 -17.50 -5.92
CA LEU A 323 -21.54 -16.41 -5.32
C LEU A 323 -22.41 -15.70 -6.36
N HIS A 324 -21.84 -15.30 -7.49
CA HIS A 324 -22.57 -14.67 -8.61
C HIS A 324 -23.75 -15.54 -9.07
N GLU A 325 -23.52 -16.83 -9.30
CA GLU A 325 -24.57 -17.77 -9.73
C GLU A 325 -25.68 -17.89 -8.68
N THR A 326 -25.32 -17.88 -7.41
CA THR A 326 -26.29 -17.91 -6.30
C THR A 326 -27.13 -16.64 -6.29
N VAL A 327 -26.52 -15.45 -6.35
CA VAL A 327 -27.25 -14.17 -6.23
C VAL A 327 -28.03 -13.79 -7.48
N THR A 328 -27.63 -14.25 -8.66
CA THR A 328 -28.36 -13.95 -9.91
C THR A 328 -29.31 -15.05 -10.33
N GLY A 329 -29.12 -16.29 -9.84
CA GLY A 329 -29.81 -17.48 -10.34
C GLY A 329 -29.46 -17.83 -11.79
N ARG A 330 -28.38 -17.26 -12.34
CA ARG A 330 -27.95 -17.43 -13.73
C ARG A 330 -26.52 -17.97 -13.79
N GLY A 331 -26.14 -18.56 -14.92
CA GLY A 331 -24.76 -18.95 -15.15
C GLY A 331 -23.82 -17.74 -15.09
N SER A 332 -22.60 -17.94 -14.59
CA SER A 332 -21.60 -16.88 -14.50
C SER A 332 -20.54 -16.99 -15.61
N PRO A 333 -20.11 -15.86 -16.22
CA PRO A 333 -19.02 -15.84 -17.19
C PRO A 333 -17.64 -16.10 -16.56
N LEU A 334 -17.55 -16.11 -15.23
CA LEU A 334 -16.28 -16.28 -14.52
C LEU A 334 -15.72 -17.71 -14.67
N LYS A 335 -14.39 -17.80 -14.62
CA LYS A 335 -13.65 -19.06 -14.66
C LYS A 335 -13.78 -19.84 -13.33
N ARG A 336 -13.61 -21.16 -13.40
CA ARG A 336 -13.44 -22.04 -12.24
C ARG A 336 -12.06 -22.67 -12.27
N ASP A 337 -11.51 -22.97 -11.10
CA ASP A 337 -10.27 -23.72 -10.93
C ASP A 337 -10.58 -25.06 -10.24
N PRO A 338 -10.49 -26.20 -10.95
CA PRO A 338 -10.87 -27.50 -10.39
C PRO A 338 -10.13 -27.88 -9.11
N LEU A 339 -8.87 -27.45 -8.95
CA LEU A 339 -8.09 -27.73 -7.73
C LEU A 339 -8.70 -27.00 -6.53
N TRP A 340 -9.02 -25.72 -6.72
CA TRP A 340 -9.64 -24.88 -5.69
C TRP A 340 -11.07 -25.32 -5.36
N GLU A 341 -11.88 -25.63 -6.37
CA GLU A 341 -13.23 -26.16 -6.14
C GLU A 341 -13.17 -27.51 -5.42
N GLY A 342 -12.17 -28.36 -5.72
CA GLY A 342 -11.93 -29.60 -4.99
C GLY A 342 -11.64 -29.36 -3.49
N MET A 343 -10.75 -28.42 -3.16
CA MET A 343 -10.41 -28.07 -1.78
C MET A 343 -11.61 -27.50 -1.01
N LEU A 344 -12.40 -26.63 -1.64
CA LEU A 344 -13.58 -26.01 -1.04
C LEU A 344 -14.71 -27.01 -0.81
N ASN A 345 -14.92 -27.95 -1.73
CA ASN A 345 -15.98 -28.97 -1.61
C ASN A 345 -15.62 -30.10 -0.63
N ALA A 346 -14.33 -30.37 -0.43
CA ALA A 346 -13.88 -31.41 0.49
C ALA A 346 -14.07 -31.03 1.97
N THR A 347 -14.31 -29.76 2.27
CA THR A 347 -14.35 -29.25 3.65
C THR A 347 -15.65 -28.54 3.97
N THR A 348 -16.17 -28.76 5.17
CA THR A 348 -17.34 -28.03 5.67
C THR A 348 -16.98 -26.55 5.81
N HIS A 349 -17.84 -25.66 5.30
CA HIS A 349 -17.67 -24.19 5.32
C HIS A 349 -16.52 -23.63 4.48
N GLY A 350 -15.96 -24.40 3.54
CA GLY A 350 -14.93 -23.89 2.61
C GLY A 350 -13.58 -23.61 3.29
N LEU A 351 -13.23 -24.43 4.28
CA LEU A 351 -11.95 -24.38 4.99
C LEU A 351 -10.80 -24.74 4.05
N LEU A 352 -9.90 -23.79 3.80
CA LEU A 352 -8.77 -23.98 2.89
C LEU A 352 -7.48 -24.34 3.61
N TRP A 353 -7.19 -23.67 4.73
CA TRP A 353 -5.93 -23.85 5.44
C TRP A 353 -6.06 -23.57 6.94
N ARG A 354 -5.37 -24.34 7.80
CA ARG A 354 -5.37 -24.11 9.25
C ARG A 354 -4.14 -23.29 9.65
N SER A 355 -4.37 -22.13 10.28
CA SER A 355 -3.28 -21.26 10.73
C SER A 355 -2.83 -21.60 12.15
N PRO A 356 -1.55 -21.41 12.49
CA PRO A 356 -1.11 -21.36 13.87
C PRO A 356 -1.68 -20.09 14.53
N GLY A 357 -2.71 -20.21 15.36
CA GLY A 357 -3.39 -19.06 15.98
C GLY A 357 -4.39 -18.31 15.07
N ALA A 358 -4.98 -17.23 15.60
CA ALA A 358 -6.00 -16.44 14.91
C ALA A 358 -5.40 -15.53 13.84
N ILE A 359 -6.00 -15.48 12.65
CA ILE A 359 -5.50 -14.66 11.53
C ILE A 359 -5.81 -13.19 11.81
N ARG A 360 -4.81 -12.32 11.63
CA ARG A 360 -4.89 -10.87 11.78
C ARG A 360 -4.82 -10.15 10.44
N TYR A 361 -3.89 -10.56 9.59
CA TYR A 361 -3.70 -9.95 8.27
C TYR A 361 -3.57 -11.02 7.20
N LEU A 362 -4.14 -10.70 6.04
CA LEU A 362 -4.05 -11.49 4.82
C LEU A 362 -3.68 -10.54 3.67
N MET A 363 -2.68 -10.91 2.88
CA MET A 363 -2.25 -10.12 1.73
C MET A 363 -1.71 -10.99 0.60
N THR A 364 -1.89 -10.55 -0.64
CA THR A 364 -1.17 -11.08 -1.79
C THR A 364 0.25 -10.55 -1.81
N VAL A 365 1.19 -11.38 -2.26
CA VAL A 365 2.58 -11.02 -2.45
C VAL A 365 3.10 -11.62 -3.77
N PRO A 366 4.07 -10.99 -4.45
CA PRO A 366 4.63 -11.54 -5.68
C PRO A 366 5.24 -12.93 -5.44
N GLY A 367 4.78 -13.92 -6.19
CA GLY A 367 5.27 -15.29 -6.16
C GLY A 367 6.17 -15.63 -7.34
N LYS A 368 6.68 -16.87 -7.37
CA LYS A 368 7.46 -17.37 -8.52
C LYS A 368 6.61 -17.50 -9.79
N VAL A 369 5.35 -17.90 -9.62
CA VAL A 369 4.38 -18.13 -10.69
C VAL A 369 3.04 -17.58 -10.24
N GLY A 370 2.79 -16.30 -10.55
CA GLY A 370 1.62 -15.54 -10.09
C GLY A 370 1.80 -14.98 -8.67
N GLU A 371 0.68 -14.74 -7.99
CA GLU A 371 0.66 -14.23 -6.62
C GLU A 371 0.66 -15.38 -5.60
N ASP A 372 1.40 -15.19 -4.51
CA ASP A 372 1.38 -16.03 -3.32
C ASP A 372 0.62 -15.31 -2.18
N LEU A 373 0.35 -16.02 -1.07
CA LEU A 373 -0.43 -15.47 0.05
C LEU A 373 0.44 -15.38 1.30
N LEU A 374 0.58 -14.16 1.84
CA LEU A 374 1.18 -13.95 3.16
C LEU A 374 0.08 -13.83 4.21
N LEU A 375 0.12 -14.76 5.16
CA LEU A 375 -0.79 -14.84 6.29
C LEU A 375 -0.07 -14.44 7.56
N VAL A 376 -0.62 -13.47 8.29
CA VAL A 376 -0.12 -13.09 9.62
C VAL A 376 -1.16 -13.48 10.65
N SER A 377 -0.80 -14.38 11.55
CA SER A 377 -1.62 -14.78 12.68
C SER A 377 -1.10 -14.20 13.99
N SER A 378 -1.78 -14.53 15.08
CA SER A 378 -1.35 -14.21 16.44
C SER A 378 -0.06 -14.91 16.87
N GLU A 379 0.40 -15.95 16.15
CA GLU A 379 1.54 -16.79 16.55
C GLU A 379 2.65 -16.87 15.49
N ALA A 380 2.31 -16.65 14.20
CA ALA A 380 3.26 -16.82 13.11
C ALA A 380 2.91 -15.96 11.90
N CYS A 381 3.93 -15.69 11.08
CA CYS A 381 3.77 -15.27 9.69
C CYS A 381 4.05 -16.48 8.79
N VAL A 382 3.16 -16.75 7.84
CA VAL A 382 3.24 -17.91 6.95
C VAL A 382 3.09 -17.45 5.52
N LEU A 383 4.04 -17.82 4.67
CA LEU A 383 3.89 -17.67 3.22
C LEU A 383 3.35 -18.97 2.63
N LEU A 384 2.21 -18.88 1.94
CA LEU A 384 1.56 -19.99 1.25
C LEU A 384 1.71 -19.81 -0.27
N ASP A 385 1.90 -20.92 -0.99
CA ASP A 385 1.78 -20.92 -2.45
C ASP A 385 0.35 -20.52 -2.87
N GLY A 386 0.20 -19.57 -3.79
CA GLY A 386 -1.12 -19.07 -4.15
C GLY A 386 -1.98 -20.03 -4.97
N GLN A 387 -1.43 -21.15 -5.47
CA GLN A 387 -2.22 -22.17 -6.18
C GLN A 387 -2.51 -23.35 -5.28
N GLU A 388 -1.49 -23.90 -4.64
CA GLU A 388 -1.57 -25.15 -3.87
C GLU A 388 -1.83 -24.93 -2.38
N LEU A 389 -1.67 -23.69 -1.89
CA LEU A 389 -1.74 -23.32 -0.48
C LEU A 389 -0.73 -24.06 0.41
N ALA A 390 0.30 -24.66 -0.19
CA ALA A 390 1.39 -25.30 0.52
C ALA A 390 2.27 -24.25 1.22
N PRO A 391 2.63 -24.44 2.51
CA PRO A 391 3.48 -23.51 3.22
C PRO A 391 4.89 -23.54 2.65
N ARG A 392 5.39 -22.37 2.24
CA ARG A 392 6.76 -22.20 1.75
C ARG A 392 7.75 -21.93 2.87
N TRP A 393 7.34 -21.10 3.84
CA TRP A 393 8.06 -20.90 5.09
C TRP A 393 7.10 -20.42 6.18
N ILE A 394 7.51 -20.63 7.42
CA ILE A 394 6.81 -20.20 8.63
C ILE A 394 7.81 -19.46 9.50
N PHE A 395 7.49 -18.23 9.87
CA PHE A 395 8.25 -17.41 10.80
C PHE A 395 7.45 -17.21 12.08
N SER A 396 7.93 -17.77 13.19
CA SER A 396 7.26 -17.63 14.49
C SER A 396 7.43 -16.20 15.02
N ALA A 397 6.33 -15.43 15.03
CA ALA A 397 6.30 -14.05 15.49
C ALA A 397 5.18 -13.88 16.50
N ALA A 398 5.55 -13.65 17.77
CA ALA A 398 4.60 -13.73 18.87
C ALA A 398 3.55 -12.60 18.87
N ARG A 399 3.80 -11.43 18.24
CA ARG A 399 2.91 -10.27 18.35
C ARG A 399 3.01 -9.29 17.16
N VAL A 400 2.62 -9.71 15.97
CA VAL A 400 2.52 -8.75 14.84
C VAL A 400 1.20 -7.99 14.94
N LEU A 401 1.28 -6.67 15.16
CA LEU A 401 0.10 -5.82 15.34
C LEU A 401 -0.26 -5.02 14.10
N ARG A 402 0.64 -4.81 13.15
CA ARG A 402 0.41 -3.98 11.97
C ARG A 402 0.52 -4.79 10.71
N ARG A 403 -0.20 -4.34 9.68
CA ARG A 403 -0.12 -4.94 8.35
C ARG A 403 1.34 -4.85 7.85
N PRO A 404 1.96 -5.97 7.46
CA PRO A 404 3.29 -5.94 6.87
C PRO A 404 3.34 -5.09 5.61
N ILE A 405 4.50 -4.52 5.33
CA ILE A 405 4.79 -3.80 4.08
C ILE A 405 5.87 -4.52 3.30
N LEU A 406 5.90 -4.32 1.99
CA LEU A 406 6.91 -4.88 1.10
C LEU A 406 7.97 -3.84 0.75
N GLY A 407 9.19 -4.27 0.46
CA GLY A 407 10.24 -3.42 -0.08
C GLY A 407 11.52 -4.20 -0.36
N TYR A 408 12.46 -3.63 -1.10
CA TYR A 408 13.68 -4.32 -1.51
C TYR A 408 14.82 -4.07 -0.53
N TYR A 409 15.34 -5.11 0.12
CA TYR A 409 16.53 -4.98 0.96
C TYR A 409 17.83 -4.96 0.12
N LYS A 410 17.84 -5.72 -0.96
CA LYS A 410 18.89 -5.77 -1.99
C LYS A 410 18.24 -5.66 -3.37
N PRO A 411 19.01 -5.29 -4.42
CA PRO A 411 18.58 -5.50 -5.80
C PRO A 411 18.08 -6.94 -5.94
N ASP A 412 16.82 -7.11 -6.34
CA ASP A 412 16.14 -8.40 -6.57
C ASP A 412 15.80 -9.24 -5.33
N THR A 413 16.05 -8.75 -4.12
CA THR A 413 15.60 -9.40 -2.88
C THR A 413 14.44 -8.63 -2.28
N LEU A 414 13.22 -9.04 -2.65
CA LEU A 414 12.00 -8.52 -2.04
C LEU A 414 11.94 -8.99 -0.58
N ALA A 415 11.69 -8.04 0.32
CA ALA A 415 11.60 -8.25 1.75
C ALA A 415 10.22 -7.87 2.26
N VAL A 416 9.80 -8.58 3.31
CA VAL A 416 8.61 -8.28 4.10
C VAL A 416 9.07 -7.60 5.39
N VAL A 417 8.53 -6.42 5.66
CA VAL A 417 8.77 -5.72 6.92
C VAL A 417 7.67 -6.09 7.91
N ILE A 418 8.09 -6.59 9.07
CA ILE A 418 7.21 -6.99 10.16
C ILE A 418 7.55 -6.16 11.40
N GLU A 419 6.53 -5.56 11.99
CA GLU A 419 6.61 -4.92 13.29
C GLU A 419 6.14 -5.91 14.37
N ASN A 420 7.10 -6.52 15.06
CA ASN A 420 6.84 -7.50 16.10
C ASN A 420 6.87 -6.84 17.47
N GLY A 421 5.90 -7.15 18.33
CA GLY A 421 5.80 -6.55 19.66
C GLY A 421 4.94 -5.29 19.68
N THR A 422 4.86 -4.67 20.85
CA THR A 422 3.96 -3.54 21.12
C THR A 422 4.65 -2.51 22.01
N GLY A 423 4.48 -1.22 21.73
CA GLY A 423 5.01 -0.17 22.60
C GLY A 423 6.54 -0.23 22.69
N ILE A 424 7.04 -0.46 23.90
CA ILE A 424 8.47 -0.45 24.22
C ILE A 424 9.20 -1.68 23.67
N ASP A 425 8.55 -2.85 23.64
CA ASP A 425 9.17 -4.10 23.16
C ASP A 425 9.11 -4.26 21.64
N ARG A 426 8.74 -3.19 20.91
CA ARG A 426 8.56 -3.26 19.47
C ARG A 426 9.90 -3.37 18.74
N GLN A 427 9.95 -4.31 17.81
CA GLN A 427 11.08 -4.58 16.94
C GLN A 427 10.64 -4.55 15.48
N ILE A 428 11.46 -3.93 14.64
CA ILE A 428 11.31 -3.94 13.20
C ILE A 428 12.15 -5.08 12.64
N LEU A 429 11.53 -5.97 11.87
CA LEU A 429 12.17 -7.11 11.23
C LEU A 429 12.00 -7.00 9.71
N LEU A 430 13.09 -7.12 8.96
CA LEU A 430 13.05 -7.30 7.51
C LEU A 430 13.34 -8.76 7.21
N LEU A 431 12.35 -9.47 6.66
CA LEU A 431 12.48 -10.86 6.26
C LEU A 431 12.63 -10.96 4.74
N ASP A 432 13.48 -11.86 4.26
CA ASP A 432 13.51 -12.25 2.86
C ASP A 432 12.19 -12.94 2.49
N LEU A 433 11.43 -12.40 1.53
CA LEU A 433 10.14 -12.96 1.15
C LEU A 433 10.28 -14.39 0.61
N SER A 434 11.39 -14.73 -0.04
CA SER A 434 11.57 -16.04 -0.67
C SER A 434 11.90 -17.16 0.31
N THR A 435 12.58 -16.84 1.42
CA THR A 435 13.10 -17.82 2.39
C THR A 435 12.56 -17.68 3.80
N GLY A 436 11.99 -16.53 4.16
CA GLY A 436 11.60 -16.18 5.52
C GLY A 436 12.79 -15.84 6.44
N ALA A 437 14.01 -15.76 5.92
CA ALA A 437 15.21 -15.46 6.70
C ALA A 437 15.25 -13.99 7.14
N VAL A 438 15.72 -13.72 8.36
CA VAL A 438 15.90 -12.36 8.87
C VAL A 438 17.09 -11.70 8.18
N LEU A 439 16.82 -10.64 7.40
CA LEU A 439 17.83 -9.83 6.71
C LEU A 439 18.35 -8.70 7.60
N TRP A 440 17.48 -8.13 8.42
CA TRP A 440 17.80 -7.05 9.35
C TRP A 440 16.78 -7.02 10.49
N ASN A 441 17.23 -6.63 11.68
CA ASN A 441 16.37 -6.39 12.83
C ASN A 441 16.83 -5.16 13.60
N GLN A 442 15.89 -4.47 14.24
CA GLN A 442 16.21 -3.37 15.13
C GLN A 442 15.10 -3.17 16.16
N ALA A 443 15.49 -2.98 17.42
CA ALA A 443 14.59 -2.49 18.45
C ALA A 443 14.24 -1.02 18.16
N LEU A 444 12.96 -0.75 18.00
CA LEU A 444 12.43 0.58 17.76
C LEU A 444 11.14 0.71 18.59
N PRO A 445 11.23 1.13 19.86
CA PRO A 445 10.05 1.46 20.65
C PRO A 445 9.11 2.42 19.89
N GLY A 446 7.81 2.23 20.04
CA GLY A 446 6.78 3.08 19.42
C GLY A 446 5.66 3.40 20.39
N LEU A 447 4.75 4.29 19.98
CA LEU A 447 3.56 4.62 20.75
C LEU A 447 2.37 3.80 20.26
N PRO A 448 1.40 3.51 21.17
CA PRO A 448 0.10 3.02 20.75
C PRO A 448 -0.51 3.97 19.72
N GLY A 449 -0.92 3.45 18.57
CA GLY A 449 -1.53 4.24 17.51
C GLY A 449 -0.57 4.91 16.53
N ASP A 450 0.75 4.64 16.53
CA ASP A 450 1.58 5.19 15.44
C ASP A 450 1.06 4.73 14.07
N PRO A 451 1.18 5.55 13.01
CA PRO A 451 0.75 5.17 11.67
C PRO A 451 1.50 3.96 11.11
N GLN A 452 0.94 3.36 10.05
CA GLN A 452 1.61 2.27 9.32
C GLN A 452 2.97 2.74 8.76
N SER A 453 3.96 1.85 8.80
CA SER A 453 5.26 2.06 8.15
C SER A 453 5.11 2.15 6.62
N ALA A 454 6.08 2.76 5.94
CA ALA A 454 6.07 2.85 4.48
C ALA A 454 7.42 2.47 3.86
N SER A 455 7.41 2.16 2.57
CA SER A 455 8.62 1.92 1.79
C SER A 455 8.55 2.69 0.47
N LEU A 456 9.70 3.11 -0.05
CA LEU A 456 9.82 3.73 -1.37
C LEU A 456 10.99 3.13 -2.13
N PRO A 457 10.81 2.72 -3.39
CA PRO A 457 11.89 2.21 -4.21
C PRO A 457 12.88 3.32 -4.59
N THR A 458 14.15 2.98 -4.50
CA THR A 458 15.29 3.82 -4.85
C THR A 458 15.92 3.36 -6.17
N ALA A 459 16.67 4.26 -6.82
CA ALA A 459 17.29 4.02 -8.11
C ALA A 459 18.40 2.96 -8.07
N ASP A 460 18.93 2.63 -6.90
CA ASP A 460 19.87 1.53 -6.68
C ASP A 460 19.17 0.18 -6.46
N HIS A 461 17.88 0.08 -6.83
CA HIS A 461 17.07 -1.14 -6.79
C HIS A 461 16.82 -1.68 -5.37
N ARG A 462 16.98 -0.82 -4.35
CA ARG A 462 16.58 -1.08 -2.97
C ARG A 462 15.33 -0.27 -2.63
N SER A 463 14.87 -0.38 -1.40
CA SER A 463 13.84 0.49 -0.84
C SER A 463 14.41 1.28 0.33
N ALA A 464 14.04 2.55 0.39
CA ALA A 464 14.06 3.30 1.63
C ALA A 464 12.83 2.92 2.45
N PHE A 465 13.01 2.68 3.74
CA PHE A 465 11.93 2.31 4.67
C PHE A 465 11.73 3.43 5.68
N PHE A 466 10.47 3.68 6.04
CA PHE A 466 10.06 4.74 6.94
C PHE A 466 9.31 4.14 8.12
N PHE A 467 9.80 4.40 9.32
CA PHE A 467 9.28 3.84 10.56
C PHE A 467 8.96 4.95 11.55
N TRP A 468 7.78 4.90 12.14
CA TRP A 468 7.45 5.71 13.31
C TRP A 468 8.04 5.08 14.55
N GLY A 469 8.53 5.86 15.50
CA GLY A 469 9.01 5.39 16.80
C GLY A 469 9.11 6.52 17.82
N LEU A 470 9.50 6.18 19.04
CA LEU A 470 9.75 7.16 20.10
C LEU A 470 10.92 8.08 19.75
N HIS A 471 10.80 9.34 20.12
CA HIS A 471 11.94 10.26 20.18
C HIS A 471 12.90 9.81 21.29
N GLU A 472 14.21 9.88 21.03
CA GLU A 472 15.29 9.41 21.91
C GLU A 472 15.23 7.92 22.27
N LEU A 473 15.78 7.10 21.37
CA LEU A 473 15.83 5.64 21.42
C LEU A 473 16.50 4.99 22.65
N MET A 474 17.06 5.75 23.59
CA MET A 474 17.41 5.40 24.98
C MET A 474 18.37 6.48 25.50
N GLY A 475 17.88 7.38 26.35
CA GLY A 475 18.73 8.22 27.20
C GLY A 475 18.94 7.54 28.55
N THR A 476 20.13 7.01 28.82
CA THR A 476 20.56 6.73 30.18
C THR A 476 20.61 8.05 30.96
N ASN A 477 19.80 8.12 32.02
CA ASN A 477 19.72 9.15 33.07
C ASN A 477 18.50 10.11 32.99
N GLN A 478 17.50 9.79 33.83
CA GLN A 478 16.62 10.68 34.62
C GLN A 478 15.90 11.80 33.85
N THR A 479 14.57 11.84 33.76
CA THR A 479 13.57 11.89 34.84
C THR A 479 12.20 11.58 34.23
N VAL A 480 11.21 11.25 35.07
CA VAL A 480 9.83 10.96 34.65
C VAL A 480 9.28 12.13 33.82
N GLN A 481 9.27 11.97 32.50
CA GLN A 481 8.57 12.86 31.58
C GLN A 481 7.07 12.65 31.80
N GLU A 482 6.35 13.73 32.10
CA GLU A 482 4.89 13.73 32.19
C GLU A 482 4.26 13.07 30.94
N PRO A 483 3.18 12.28 31.08
CA PRO A 483 2.61 11.46 30.01
C PRO A 483 1.94 12.24 28.86
N GLY A 484 2.14 13.56 28.79
CA GLY A 484 1.55 14.46 27.78
C GLY A 484 2.47 14.88 26.62
N ASP A 485 3.79 14.64 26.71
CA ASP A 485 4.80 15.16 25.76
C ASP A 485 5.50 14.06 24.92
N THR A 486 4.88 12.89 24.77
CA THR A 486 5.48 11.80 23.99
C THR A 486 5.47 12.14 22.49
N GLN A 487 6.62 12.57 21.99
CA GLN A 487 6.85 12.97 20.61
C GLN A 487 7.06 11.77 19.68
N HIS A 488 6.35 11.76 18.54
CA HIS A 488 6.54 10.77 17.48
C HIS A 488 7.73 11.17 16.62
N SER A 489 8.66 10.26 16.36
CA SER A 489 9.78 10.48 15.44
C SER A 489 9.66 9.61 14.20
N LEU A 490 9.87 10.22 13.04
CA LEU A 490 9.92 9.52 11.75
C LEU A 490 11.37 9.16 11.44
N TYR A 491 11.66 7.85 11.40
CA TYR A 491 12.96 7.31 11.06
C TYR A 491 12.98 6.80 9.63
N MET A 492 14.07 7.06 8.92
CA MET A 492 14.35 6.55 7.59
C MET A 492 15.52 5.55 7.66
N PHE A 493 15.31 4.37 7.08
CA PHE A 493 16.31 3.32 6.95
C PHE A 493 16.61 3.07 5.48
N HIS A 494 17.89 2.87 5.14
CA HIS A 494 18.29 2.44 3.82
C HIS A 494 19.37 1.34 3.90
N PRO A 495 19.19 0.19 3.22
CA PRO A 495 20.10 -0.97 3.38
C PRO A 495 21.56 -0.75 2.96
N THR A 496 21.89 0.36 2.29
CA THR A 496 23.30 0.71 1.98
C THR A 496 24.09 1.14 3.21
N VAL A 497 23.41 1.55 4.29
CA VAL A 497 24.03 1.94 5.56
C VAL A 497 23.26 1.22 6.69
N PRO A 498 23.36 -0.11 6.81
CA PRO A 498 22.45 -0.91 7.63
C PRO A 498 22.57 -0.67 9.14
N GLY A 499 23.66 -0.03 9.59
CA GLY A 499 23.91 0.34 10.98
C GLY A 499 23.39 1.73 11.38
N VAL A 500 22.60 2.39 10.53
CA VAL A 500 22.11 3.76 10.75
C VAL A 500 20.61 3.87 10.49
N LEU A 501 19.92 4.59 11.38
CA LEU A 501 18.62 5.21 11.14
C LEU A 501 18.79 6.73 11.05
N LEU A 502 18.05 7.35 10.13
CA LEU A 502 18.01 8.79 10.00
C LEU A 502 16.69 9.32 10.56
N GLU A 503 16.75 10.03 11.69
CA GLU A 503 15.58 10.67 12.29
C GLU A 503 15.26 11.96 11.52
N LEU A 504 14.21 11.92 10.69
CA LEU A 504 13.87 12.97 9.74
C LEU A 504 13.06 14.12 10.37
N ALA A 505 12.11 13.77 11.24
CA ALA A 505 11.18 14.72 11.82
C ALA A 505 10.66 14.22 13.16
N ASN A 506 10.36 15.18 14.04
CA ASN A 506 9.70 14.97 15.31
C ASN A 506 8.35 15.71 15.28
N ILE A 507 7.27 14.98 15.54
CA ILE A 507 5.90 15.43 15.44
C ILE A 507 5.19 15.18 16.78
N SER A 508 4.67 16.25 17.37
CA SER A 508 3.86 16.19 18.59
C SER A 508 2.35 16.14 18.33
N ALA A 509 1.93 16.34 17.07
CA ALA A 509 0.52 16.27 16.69
C ALA A 509 0.06 14.82 16.55
N ASN A 510 -1.21 14.56 16.82
CA ASN A 510 -1.81 13.26 16.59
C ASN A 510 -1.91 12.98 15.08
N ILE A 511 -1.26 11.90 14.65
CA ILE A 511 -1.20 11.50 13.25
C ILE A 511 -2.34 10.53 12.98
N VAL A 512 -3.23 10.91 12.06
CA VAL A 512 -4.36 10.08 11.63
C VAL A 512 -3.93 9.14 10.53
N ALA A 513 -3.22 9.65 9.51
CA ALA A 513 -2.71 8.87 8.39
C ALA A 513 -1.34 9.37 7.93
N PHE A 514 -0.55 8.47 7.35
CA PHE A 514 0.79 8.74 6.82
C PHE A 514 1.01 7.97 5.53
N GLN A 515 1.66 8.62 4.56
CA GLN A 515 2.08 7.95 3.33
C GLN A 515 3.41 8.52 2.84
N ALA A 516 4.33 7.66 2.42
CA ALA A 516 5.52 8.05 1.67
C ALA A 516 5.26 7.82 0.18
N VAL A 517 5.41 8.86 -0.64
CA VAL A 517 5.04 8.83 -2.08
C VAL A 517 6.10 9.55 -2.91
N LEU A 518 6.31 9.04 -4.13
CA LEU A 518 7.06 9.73 -5.16
C LEU A 518 6.12 10.68 -5.91
N PHE A 519 6.16 11.97 -5.59
CA PHE A 519 5.24 12.96 -6.18
C PHE A 519 5.52 13.23 -7.65
N GLU A 520 6.79 13.23 -8.04
CA GLU A 520 7.21 13.40 -9.42
C GLU A 520 8.05 12.21 -9.85
N PRO A 521 7.76 11.59 -11.00
CA PRO A 521 8.57 10.50 -11.52
C PRO A 521 10.05 10.90 -11.52
N SER A 522 10.87 10.11 -10.81
CA SER A 522 12.33 10.23 -10.71
C SER A 522 12.93 11.46 -10.00
N ARG A 523 12.15 12.28 -9.26
CA ARG A 523 12.65 13.54 -8.67
C ARG A 523 12.45 13.72 -7.17
N HIS A 524 11.22 13.58 -6.68
CA HIS A 524 10.88 14.06 -5.33
C HIS A 524 10.10 13.03 -4.52
N ALA A 525 10.81 12.28 -3.67
CA ALA A 525 10.15 11.58 -2.57
C ALA A 525 9.73 12.58 -1.51
N ALA A 526 8.49 12.46 -1.08
CA ALA A 526 7.94 13.20 0.03
C ALA A 526 7.12 12.24 0.90
N TYR A 527 6.87 12.65 2.14
CA TYR A 527 5.79 12.06 2.91
C TYR A 527 4.67 13.07 3.09
N VAL A 528 3.46 12.53 3.18
CA VAL A 528 2.23 13.25 3.48
C VAL A 528 1.77 12.81 4.85
N LEU A 529 1.37 13.79 5.65
CA LEU A 529 0.87 13.62 7.00
C LEU A 529 -0.54 14.20 7.08
N LEU A 530 -1.49 13.39 7.52
CA LEU A 530 -2.82 13.82 7.90
C LEU A 530 -2.88 13.84 9.42
N THR A 531 -3.02 15.03 10.01
CA THR A 531 -3.14 15.21 11.47
C THR A 531 -4.54 15.66 11.83
N GLY A 532 -5.03 15.22 12.98
CA GLY A 532 -6.38 15.51 13.45
C GLY A 532 -6.53 15.26 14.95
N PRO A 533 -7.71 15.53 15.52
CA PRO A 533 -7.98 15.33 16.95
C PRO A 533 -7.79 13.86 17.39
N THR A 534 -7.35 13.66 18.63
CA THR A 534 -7.03 12.33 19.21
C THR A 534 -8.25 11.42 19.39
N ARG A 535 -9.44 11.99 19.61
CA ARG A 535 -10.68 11.22 19.67
C ARG A 535 -11.44 11.45 18.37
N GLN A 536 -11.84 10.35 17.73
CA GLN A 536 -12.67 10.40 16.51
C GLN A 536 -13.96 11.21 16.74
N ASP A 537 -14.47 11.31 17.98
CA ASP A 537 -15.69 12.07 18.28
C ASP A 537 -15.42 13.52 18.77
N ALA A 538 -14.16 13.93 18.91
CA ALA A 538 -13.83 15.25 19.45
C ALA A 538 -13.51 16.27 18.34
N PRO A 539 -14.16 17.46 18.34
CA PRO A 539 -13.76 18.59 17.49
C PRO A 539 -12.26 18.87 17.54
N GLY A 540 -11.60 19.00 16.37
CA GLY A 540 -10.23 19.53 16.30
C GLY A 540 -9.86 20.04 14.92
N VAL A 541 -8.65 20.63 14.81
CA VAL A 541 -8.10 21.08 13.53
C VAL A 541 -7.60 19.87 12.75
N VAL A 542 -8.02 19.75 11.50
CA VAL A 542 -7.49 18.78 10.54
C VAL A 542 -6.48 19.49 9.66
N SER A 543 -5.31 18.89 9.46
CA SER A 543 -4.25 19.46 8.62
C SER A 543 -3.61 18.38 7.77
N VAL A 544 -3.35 18.71 6.51
CA VAL A 544 -2.57 17.90 5.58
C VAL A 544 -1.25 18.61 5.31
N ALA A 545 -0.14 17.94 5.55
CA ALA A 545 1.19 18.49 5.34
C ALA A 545 2.02 17.57 4.43
N LYS A 546 2.76 18.18 3.50
CA LYS A 546 3.72 17.49 2.62
C LYS A 546 5.13 17.94 2.96
N HIS A 547 6.02 16.99 3.19
CA HIS A 547 7.43 17.26 3.44
C HIS A 547 8.32 16.49 2.48
N LYS A 548 9.20 17.19 1.76
CA LYS A 548 10.18 16.58 0.86
C LYS A 548 11.27 15.91 1.69
N VAL A 549 11.50 14.61 1.46
CA VAL A 549 12.49 13.83 2.22
C VAL A 549 13.88 14.45 2.11
N ARG A 550 14.27 14.84 0.88
CA ARG A 550 15.58 15.45 0.61
C ARG A 550 15.84 16.74 1.40
N ASP A 551 14.80 17.53 1.67
CA ASP A 551 14.93 18.81 2.38
C ASP A 551 15.10 18.60 3.88
N LEU A 552 14.69 17.43 4.41
CA LEU A 552 14.83 17.07 5.82
C LEU A 552 16.16 16.40 6.15
N VAL A 553 16.82 15.78 5.17
CA VAL A 553 18.11 15.08 5.39
C VAL A 553 19.19 15.98 5.99
N PRO A 554 19.42 17.23 5.56
CA PRO A 554 20.48 18.07 6.12
C PRO A 554 20.32 18.36 7.62
N SER A 555 19.08 18.55 8.08
CA SER A 555 18.76 18.84 9.49
C SER A 555 18.45 17.59 10.34
N SER A 556 18.46 16.41 9.72
CA SER A 556 18.12 15.15 10.39
C SER A 556 19.17 14.74 11.43
N ARG A 557 18.76 13.91 12.39
CA ARG A 557 19.67 13.31 13.37
C ARG A 557 20.07 11.91 12.94
N VAL A 558 21.37 11.63 12.97
CA VAL A 558 21.92 10.31 12.65
C VAL A 558 21.90 9.45 13.92
N VAL A 559 21.13 8.37 13.88
CA VAL A 559 21.02 7.40 14.98
C VAL A 559 21.80 6.14 14.60
N ARG A 560 22.85 5.82 15.34
CA ARG A 560 23.71 4.66 15.09
C ARG A 560 23.20 3.47 15.90
N LEU A 561 23.00 2.35 15.21
CA LEU A 561 22.41 1.13 15.79
C LEU A 561 23.45 0.20 16.42
N ALA A 562 24.71 0.35 16.02
CA ALA A 562 25.87 -0.33 16.58
C ALA A 562 27.00 0.68 16.79
N GLU A 563 27.97 0.35 17.65
CA GLU A 563 29.13 1.21 17.90
C GLU A 563 29.94 1.42 16.60
N GLY A 564 29.84 2.64 16.07
CA GLY A 564 30.88 3.28 15.26
C GLY A 564 31.18 2.66 13.88
N GLY A 565 30.25 2.76 12.93
CA GLY A 565 30.67 2.80 11.52
C GLY A 565 31.63 3.99 11.29
N PRO A 566 32.67 3.88 10.44
CA PRO A 566 33.75 4.88 10.32
C PRO A 566 33.30 6.23 9.77
N ASP A 567 32.10 6.30 9.20
CA ASP A 567 31.58 7.48 8.53
C ASP A 567 31.12 8.54 9.52
N SER A 568 31.47 9.80 9.30
CA SER A 568 30.92 10.93 10.07
C SER A 568 29.42 11.11 9.80
N ASP A 569 28.71 11.77 10.72
CA ASP A 569 27.27 12.06 10.54
C ASP A 569 27.00 12.87 9.26
N GLU A 570 27.89 13.79 8.91
CA GLU A 570 27.80 14.57 7.68
C GLU A 570 27.96 13.67 6.44
N ALA A 571 28.92 12.73 6.45
CA ALA A 571 29.10 11.78 5.35
C ALA A 571 27.92 10.80 5.20
N VAL A 572 27.20 10.51 6.29
CA VAL A 572 25.94 9.76 6.28
C VAL A 572 24.85 10.61 5.64
N ARG A 573 24.60 11.84 6.12
CA ARG A 573 23.59 12.74 5.54
C ARG A 573 23.84 12.99 4.05
N ASP A 574 25.09 13.17 3.65
CA ASP A 574 25.50 13.30 2.25
C ASP A 574 25.09 12.09 1.42
N ARG A 575 25.27 10.87 1.93
CA ARG A 575 24.81 9.64 1.25
C ARG A 575 23.30 9.61 1.09
N PHE A 576 22.54 9.90 2.14
CA PHE A 576 21.08 9.95 2.10
C PHE A 576 20.57 11.05 1.15
N SER A 577 21.23 12.21 1.10
CA SER A 577 20.87 13.33 0.23
C SER A 577 21.04 13.03 -1.27
N ARG A 578 21.90 12.04 -1.59
CA ARG A 578 22.18 11.56 -2.95
C ARG A 578 21.27 10.41 -3.39
N LEU A 579 20.43 9.89 -2.48
CA LEU A 579 19.45 8.87 -2.85
C LEU A 579 18.51 9.42 -3.92
N ARG A 580 18.39 8.65 -5.01
CA ARG A 580 17.42 8.91 -6.06
C ARG A 580 16.29 7.91 -5.93
N TYR A 581 15.08 8.35 -6.17
CA TYR A 581 13.89 7.54 -6.10
C TYR A 581 13.43 7.18 -7.51
N ARG A 582 12.76 6.04 -7.64
CA ARG A 582 12.19 5.57 -8.91
C ARG A 582 10.71 5.31 -8.72
N SER A 583 9.92 5.39 -9.79
CA SER A 583 8.56 4.87 -9.77
C SER A 583 8.63 3.33 -9.73
N GLU A 584 7.62 2.70 -9.14
CA GLU A 584 7.36 1.29 -9.43
C GLU A 584 6.97 1.17 -10.92
N ALA A 585 7.49 0.14 -11.58
CA ALA A 585 7.39 -0.04 -13.03
C ALA A 585 6.10 -0.78 -13.40
#